data_AF-A0A942I322-F1
#
_entry.id   AF-A0A942I322-F1
#
_cell.length_a   1.000
_cell.length_b   1.000
_cell.length_c   1.000
_cell.angle_alpha   90.00
_cell.angle_beta   90.00
_cell.angle_gamma   90.00
#
_symmetry.space_group_name_H-M   'P 1'
#
loop_
_entity.id
_entity.type
_entity.pdbx_description
1 polymer ?
#
loop_
_entity_poly.entity_id
_entity_poly.type
_entity_poly.pdbx_seq_one_letter_code
_entity_poly.pdbx_strand_id
1 'polypeptide(L)'
;MTCHGRWRSSASRVEALMPIRKRVDRRRAEALPAWRMVFQSGHDYFEDLADIGVPVDAYGRPDRAEAEAAWRQFGDLFLAECEDDFEPWALSEFGPPSGRHRRA
;
A
#
# COMPACT_ATOMS: atom_id res chain seq x y z
N MET A 1 46.70 -44.65 6.98
CA MET A 1 45.28 -45.05 6.88
C MET A 1 44.65 -44.83 8.25
N THR A 2 43.89 -43.76 8.42
CA THR A 2 43.10 -43.53 9.63
C THR A 2 41.92 -42.61 9.27
N CYS A 3 40.73 -43.19 9.33
CA CYS A 3 39.44 -42.52 9.26
C CYS A 3 39.10 -41.94 10.63
N HIS A 4 38.33 -40.83 10.66
CA HIS A 4 37.40 -40.30 11.69
C HIS A 4 37.42 -38.77 11.58
N GLY A 5 36.34 -37.99 11.60
CA GLY A 5 34.93 -38.26 11.82
C GLY A 5 34.15 -37.04 11.32
N ARG A 6 33.04 -37.33 10.63
CA ARG A 6 32.16 -36.35 10.01
C ARG A 6 31.22 -35.77 11.08
N TRP A 7 31.52 -34.57 11.57
CA TRP A 7 30.58 -33.81 12.40
C TRP A 7 29.54 -33.15 11.50
N ARG A 8 28.30 -33.64 11.60
CA ARG A 8 27.11 -33.08 10.96
C ARG A 8 26.52 -32.06 11.93
N SER A 9 26.87 -30.78 11.77
CA SER A 9 26.28 -29.70 12.57
C SER A 9 24.81 -29.52 12.22
N SER A 10 24.01 -29.55 13.27
CA SER A 10 22.57 -29.34 13.31
C SER A 10 22.15 -28.04 12.64
N ALA A 11 21.30 -28.14 11.62
CA ALA A 11 20.57 -27.00 11.07
C ALA A 11 19.33 -26.76 11.96
N SER A 12 19.47 -25.84 12.92
CA SER A 12 18.34 -25.30 13.68
C SER A 12 17.48 -24.44 12.76
N ARG A 13 16.27 -24.94 12.47
CA ARG A 13 15.20 -24.24 11.78
C ARG A 13 14.66 -23.14 12.71
N VAL A 14 15.06 -21.89 12.48
CA VAL A 14 14.37 -20.75 13.08
C VAL A 14 13.12 -20.44 12.26
N GLU A 15 11.97 -20.90 12.75
CA GLU A 15 10.66 -20.55 12.24
C GLU A 15 10.26 -19.13 12.67
N ALA A 16 9.94 -18.32 11.67
CA ALA A 16 8.81 -17.40 11.62
C ALA A 16 8.57 -16.42 12.80
N LEU A 17 9.27 -15.29 12.81
CA LEU A 17 8.76 -14.01 13.35
C LEU A 17 9.32 -12.81 12.56
N MET A 18 9.40 -12.90 11.22
CA MET A 18 9.58 -11.67 10.45
C MET A 18 8.21 -10.99 10.34
N PRO A 19 8.01 -9.77 10.87
CA PRO A 19 6.87 -8.99 10.44
C PRO A 19 7.08 -8.84 8.94
N ILE A 20 6.20 -9.45 8.15
CA ILE A 20 6.15 -9.16 6.72
C ILE A 20 5.68 -7.71 6.65
N ARG A 21 6.64 -6.78 6.78
CA ARG A 21 6.52 -5.45 6.20
C ARG A 21 6.31 -5.76 4.74
N LYS A 22 5.03 -5.77 4.33
CA LYS A 22 4.65 -5.96 2.93
C LYS A 22 5.54 -4.99 2.18
N ARG A 23 6.52 -5.51 1.45
CA ARG A 23 7.44 -4.71 0.67
C ARG A 23 6.52 -4.08 -0.35
N VAL A 24 6.18 -2.80 -0.14
CA VAL A 24 5.42 -2.04 -1.13
C VAL A 24 6.23 -2.18 -2.40
N ASP A 25 5.65 -2.85 -3.38
CA ASP A 25 6.31 -3.11 -4.64
C ASP A 25 6.84 -1.77 -5.16
N ARG A 26 8.08 -1.68 -5.63
CA ARG A 26 8.67 -0.37 -5.94
C ARG A 26 7.83 0.35 -7.00
N ARG A 27 7.26 -0.40 -7.95
CA ARG A 27 6.29 0.09 -8.94
C ARG A 27 4.98 0.58 -8.32
N ARG A 28 4.58 0.02 -7.18
CA ARG A 28 3.42 0.47 -6.41
C ARG A 28 3.72 1.75 -5.62
N ALA A 29 4.93 1.90 -5.07
CA ALA A 29 5.35 3.16 -4.45
C ALA A 29 5.46 4.30 -5.49
N GLU A 30 5.89 3.99 -6.71
CA GLU A 30 5.91 4.92 -7.85
C GLU A 30 4.49 5.36 -8.27
N ALA A 31 3.43 4.61 -7.93
CA ALA A 31 2.05 4.98 -8.25
C ALA A 31 1.38 5.90 -7.21
N LEU A 32 1.90 5.99 -5.99
CA LEU A 32 1.34 6.85 -4.93
C LEU A 32 1.17 8.32 -5.36
N PRO A 33 2.14 8.96 -6.04
CA PRO A 33 1.98 10.33 -6.54
C PRO A 33 0.73 10.50 -7.42
N ALA A 34 0.48 9.56 -8.34
CA ALA A 34 -0.69 9.60 -9.23
C ALA A 34 -2.02 9.46 -8.49
N TRP A 35 -2.04 8.69 -7.40
CA TRP A 35 -3.23 8.54 -6.57
C TRP A 35 -3.44 9.67 -5.56
N ARG A 36 -2.44 10.52 -5.32
CA ARG A 36 -2.47 11.55 -4.28
C ARG A 36 -3.64 12.53 -4.46
N MET A 37 -3.85 12.98 -5.70
CA MET A 37 -4.91 13.94 -6.01
C MET A 37 -6.30 13.33 -5.81
N VAL A 38 -6.45 12.06 -6.19
CA VAL A 38 -7.67 11.28 -5.99
C VAL A 38 -7.96 11.07 -4.51
N PHE A 39 -6.95 10.74 -3.69
CA PHE A 39 -7.19 10.56 -2.26
C PHE A 39 -7.59 11.85 -1.56
N GLN A 40 -7.04 12.98 -1.99
CA GLN A 40 -7.37 14.28 -1.42
C GLN A 40 -8.76 14.77 -1.84
N SER A 41 -9.12 14.63 -3.13
CA SER A 41 -10.28 15.32 -3.72
C SER A 41 -11.35 14.41 -4.34
N GLY A 42 -11.06 13.13 -4.53
CA GLY A 42 -11.89 12.17 -5.27
C GLY A 42 -11.78 12.28 -6.79
N HIS A 43 -10.93 13.18 -7.28
CA HIS A 43 -10.75 13.45 -8.70
C HIS A 43 -9.27 13.41 -9.08
N ASP A 44 -9.01 12.97 -10.30
CA ASP A 44 -7.74 13.11 -10.99
C ASP A 44 -7.81 14.33 -11.91
N TYR A 45 -7.34 15.47 -11.42
CA TYR A 45 -7.30 16.73 -12.18
C TYR A 45 -6.13 16.81 -13.16
N PHE A 46 -5.12 15.98 -12.97
CA PHE A 46 -3.85 16.06 -13.70
C PHE A 46 -3.68 14.92 -14.71
N GLU A 47 -4.68 14.04 -14.82
CA GLU A 47 -4.64 12.85 -15.66
C GLU A 47 -3.48 11.91 -15.30
N ASP A 48 -2.97 12.00 -14.06
CA ASP A 48 -1.85 11.19 -13.57
C ASP A 48 -2.21 9.69 -13.53
N LEU A 49 -3.51 9.37 -13.39
CA LEU A 49 -3.99 8.00 -13.43
C LEU A 49 -3.88 7.38 -14.83
N ALA A 50 -3.98 8.19 -15.89
CA ALA A 50 -3.85 7.70 -17.26
C ALA A 50 -2.44 7.16 -17.54
N ASP A 51 -1.41 7.81 -16.97
CA ASP A 51 0.00 7.42 -17.11
C ASP A 51 0.30 6.06 -16.47
N ILE A 52 -0.47 5.66 -15.46
CA ILE A 52 -0.38 4.33 -14.82
C ILE A 52 -1.43 3.35 -15.35
N GLY A 53 -2.20 3.73 -16.38
CA GLY A 53 -3.18 2.89 -17.05
C GLY A 53 -4.49 2.66 -16.28
N VAL A 54 -4.82 3.56 -15.35
CA VAL A 54 -6.08 3.50 -14.59
C VAL A 54 -7.12 4.36 -15.32
N PRO A 55 -8.25 3.78 -15.76
CA PRO A 55 -9.28 4.54 -16.45
C PRO A 55 -10.07 5.43 -15.49
N VAL A 56 -10.40 6.64 -15.96
CA VAL A 56 -11.28 7.59 -15.28
C VAL A 56 -12.50 7.91 -16.13
N ASP A 57 -13.58 8.37 -15.49
CA ASP A 57 -14.79 8.81 -16.17
C ASP A 57 -14.61 10.18 -16.85
N ALA A 58 -15.67 10.68 -17.51
CA ALA A 58 -15.67 11.97 -18.18
C ALA A 58 -15.47 13.18 -17.23
N TYR A 59 -15.52 12.96 -15.91
CA TYR A 59 -15.33 13.96 -14.86
C TYR A 59 -14.02 13.76 -14.09
N GLY A 60 -13.12 12.91 -14.60
CA GLY A 60 -11.82 12.63 -13.99
C GLY A 60 -11.92 11.80 -12.70
N ARG A 61 -12.99 11.02 -12.52
CA ARG A 61 -13.12 10.13 -11.34
C ARG A 61 -12.74 8.71 -11.73
N PRO A 62 -11.82 8.06 -11.00
CA PRO A 62 -11.60 6.63 -11.19
C PRO A 62 -12.81 5.83 -10.73
N ASP A 63 -12.88 4.57 -11.17
CA ASP A 63 -13.87 3.64 -10.63
C ASP A 63 -13.74 3.56 -9.10
N ARG A 64 -14.88 3.52 -8.40
CA ARG A 64 -14.91 3.57 -6.94
C ARG A 64 -14.21 2.36 -6.32
N ALA A 65 -14.30 1.18 -6.93
CA ALA A 65 -13.63 -0.02 -6.43
C ALA A 65 -12.11 0.05 -6.63
N GLU A 66 -11.65 0.62 -7.73
CA GLU A 66 -10.22 0.89 -7.98
C GLU A 66 -9.68 1.91 -6.97
N ALA A 67 -10.41 3.00 -6.73
CA ALA A 67 -10.07 4.00 -5.74
C ALA A 67 -9.99 3.41 -4.32
N GLU A 68 -10.96 2.59 -3.92
CA GLU A 68 -10.91 1.90 -2.63
C GLU A 68 -9.71 0.93 -2.56
N ALA A 69 -9.47 0.14 -3.60
CA ALA A 69 -8.36 -0.80 -3.63
C ALA A 69 -6.99 -0.09 -3.56
N ALA A 70 -6.85 1.06 -4.21
CA ALA A 70 -5.69 1.92 -4.11
C ALA A 70 -5.58 2.51 -2.70
N TRP A 71 -6.68 3.00 -2.13
CA TRP A 71 -6.71 3.55 -0.77
C TRP A 71 -6.29 2.52 0.29
N ARG A 72 -6.75 1.27 0.18
CA ARG A 72 -6.33 0.16 1.06
C ARG A 72 -4.83 -0.16 0.96
N GLN A 73 -4.20 0.15 -0.18
CA GLN A 73 -2.79 -0.15 -0.43
C GLN A 73 -1.85 1.00 -0.07
N PHE A 74 -2.29 2.24 -0.33
CA PHE A 74 -1.46 3.44 -0.28
C PHE A 74 -1.91 4.46 0.75
N GLY A 75 -3.13 4.35 1.26
CA GLY A 75 -3.69 5.34 2.18
C GLY A 75 -2.88 5.50 3.45
N ASP A 76 -2.28 4.44 3.98
CA ASP A 76 -1.39 4.56 5.16
C ASP A 76 -0.13 5.40 4.85
N LEU A 77 0.42 5.29 3.64
CA LEU A 77 1.58 6.11 3.22
C LEU A 77 1.16 7.55 2.95
N PHE A 78 0.02 7.73 2.28
CA PHE A 78 -0.55 9.05 2.02
C PHE A 78 -0.85 9.78 3.33
N LEU A 79 -1.50 9.14 4.30
CA LEU A 79 -1.80 9.75 5.61
C LEU A 79 -0.54 10.04 6.45
N ALA A 80 0.54 9.27 6.26
CA ALA A 80 1.81 9.55 6.92
C ALA A 80 2.53 10.79 6.34
N GLU A 81 2.23 11.14 5.08
CA GLU A 81 2.77 12.32 4.39
C GLU A 81 1.81 13.52 4.43
N CYS A 82 0.52 13.29 4.65
CA CYS A 82 -0.50 14.32 4.70
C CYS A 82 -0.44 15.05 6.04
N GLU A 83 -0.21 16.36 6.00
CA GLU A 83 -0.27 17.22 7.18
C GLU A 83 -1.73 17.34 7.68
N ASP A 84 -1.92 17.50 9.00
CA ASP A 84 -3.22 17.43 9.71
C ASP A 84 -4.24 18.54 9.33
N ASP A 85 -3.91 19.42 8.39
CA ASP A 85 -4.69 20.63 8.09
C ASP A 85 -5.97 20.37 7.27
N PHE A 86 -6.14 19.16 6.69
CA PHE A 86 -7.33 18.81 5.93
C PHE A 86 -7.67 17.32 6.01
N GLU A 87 -8.96 17.00 6.15
CA GLU A 87 -9.45 15.62 6.10
C GLU A 87 -9.57 15.14 4.64
N PRO A 88 -8.79 14.13 4.21
CA PRO A 88 -8.80 13.67 2.82
C PRO A 88 -10.14 13.05 2.42
N TRP A 89 -10.60 13.30 1.19
CA TRP A 89 -11.85 12.71 0.67
C TRP A 89 -11.89 11.18 0.85
N ALA A 90 -10.80 10.48 0.55
CA ALA A 90 -10.75 9.03 0.65
C ALA A 90 -10.90 8.52 2.09
N LEU A 91 -10.50 9.31 3.09
CA LEU A 91 -10.71 8.99 4.49
C LEU A 91 -12.19 9.10 4.87
N SER A 92 -12.88 10.15 4.42
CA SER A 92 -14.32 10.32 4.65
C SER A 92 -15.17 9.31 3.86
N GLU A 93 -14.77 8.99 2.63
CA GLU A 93 -15.52 8.12 1.72
C GLU A 93 -15.36 6.62 2.06
N PHE A 94 -14.12 6.17 2.31
CA PHE A 94 -13.81 4.75 2.50
C PHE A 94 -13.43 4.39 3.95
N GLY A 95 -13.27 5.39 4.81
CA GLY A 95 -12.78 5.21 6.17
C GLY A 95 -11.26 4.94 6.22
N PRO A 96 -10.72 4.53 7.39
CA PRO A 96 -9.30 4.28 7.56
C PRO A 96 -8.78 3.17 6.61
N PRO A 97 -7.61 3.36 5.96
CA PRO A 97 -7.11 2.46 4.91
C PRO A 97 -6.71 1.08 5.43
N SER A 98 -5.96 1.01 6.53
CA SER A 98 -5.77 -0.24 7.27
C SER A 98 -7.02 -0.53 8.09
N GLY A 99 -7.87 -1.44 7.60
CA GLY A 99 -9.09 -1.91 8.28
C GLY A 99 -8.84 -2.68 9.59
N ARG A 100 -7.89 -2.24 10.43
CA ARG A 100 -7.81 -2.68 11.82
C ARG A 100 -8.99 -2.08 12.58
N HIS A 101 -10.11 -2.80 12.51
CA HIS A 101 -10.89 -3.03 13.72
C HIS A 101 -9.89 -3.28 14.86
N ARG A 102 -9.72 -2.29 15.76
CA ARG A 102 -9.19 -2.56 17.09
C ARG A 102 -10.14 -3.60 17.68
N ARG A 103 -9.68 -4.86 17.73
CA ARG A 103 -10.33 -5.86 18.57
C ARG A 103 -10.22 -5.33 20.00
N ALA A 104 -11.38 -4.99 20.56
CA ALA A 104 -11.57 -4.91 22.00
C ALA A 104 -11.33 -6.29 22.61
#